data_AF-A0A1V6N6I7-F1
#
_entry.id   AF-A0A1V6N6I7-F1
#
_cell.length_a   1.000
_cell.length_b   1.000
_cell.length_c   1.000
_cell.angle_alpha   90.00
_cell.angle_beta   90.00
_cell.angle_gamma   90.00
#
_symmetry.space_group_name_H-M   'P 1'
#
loop_
_entity.id
_entity.type
_entity.pdbx_description
1 polymer ?
#
loop_
_entity_poly.entity_id
_entity_poly.type
_entity_poly.pdbx_seq_one_letter_code
_entity_poly.pdbx_strand_id
1 'polypeptide(L)'
;MASKLQDHIDALHTLPLAEAIQAIADLIPGLTSFVPQEYGYLVQHPDYDGIGNLNNIGSLWLKLGSQCYDDHASLEARLVHTSMDDPIYEVYGTCYEMLNKGLADGTVAPPAPNQNPGYCACCSGEPDAIILACFHERQALYFTKEEYSALWGDEPNSGERFGNGNDWVKRCINASKEQLEEALARNPTVGIPSMP
;
A
#
# COMPACT_ATOMS: atom_id res chain seq x y z
N MET A 1 -21.05 -11.09 -18.68
CA MET A 1 -19.88 -11.91 -18.30
C MET A 1 -19.14 -11.12 -17.25
N ALA A 2 -18.71 -11.74 -16.16
CA ALA A 2 -17.89 -11.02 -15.19
C ALA A 2 -16.55 -10.70 -15.86
N SER A 3 -15.96 -9.54 -15.51
CA SER A 3 -14.61 -9.21 -15.96
C SER A 3 -13.62 -10.13 -15.26
N LYS A 4 -12.47 -10.40 -15.87
CA LYS A 4 -11.41 -11.15 -15.17
C LYS A 4 -10.82 -10.28 -14.06
N LEU A 5 -10.54 -10.89 -12.91
CA LEU A 5 -9.95 -10.19 -11.76
C LEU A 5 -8.58 -9.59 -12.11
N GLN A 6 -7.73 -10.35 -12.80
CA GLN A 6 -6.41 -9.84 -13.19
C GLN A 6 -6.51 -8.63 -14.14
N ASP A 7 -7.42 -8.67 -15.12
CA ASP A 7 -7.63 -7.54 -16.04
C ASP A 7 -8.10 -6.28 -15.27
N HIS A 8 -8.93 -6.47 -14.24
CA HIS A 8 -9.34 -5.39 -13.34
C HIS A 8 -8.17 -4.82 -12.54
N ILE A 9 -7.33 -5.68 -11.94
CA ILE A 9 -6.12 -5.28 -11.21
C ILE A 9 -5.16 -4.49 -12.12
N ASP A 10 -4.93 -4.98 -13.34
CA ASP A 10 -4.02 -4.32 -14.28
C ASP A 10 -4.54 -2.93 -14.69
N ALA A 11 -5.87 -2.77 -14.80
CA ALA A 11 -6.49 -1.48 -15.10
C ALA A 11 -6.29 -0.43 -13.98
N LEU A 12 -6.13 -0.85 -12.72
CA LEU A 12 -5.91 0.08 -11.59
C LEU A 12 -4.65 0.95 -11.79
N HIS A 13 -3.64 0.45 -12.49
CA HIS A 13 -2.41 1.19 -12.80
C HIS A 13 -2.63 2.42 -13.69
N THR A 14 -3.78 2.51 -14.35
CA THR A 14 -4.12 3.61 -15.26
C THR A 14 -4.92 4.72 -14.59
N LEU A 15 -5.39 4.48 -13.35
CA LEU A 15 -6.22 5.42 -12.62
C LEU A 15 -5.38 6.55 -11.99
N PRO A 16 -5.96 7.76 -11.84
CA PRO A 16 -5.39 8.81 -10.99
C PRO A 16 -5.19 8.36 -9.54
N LEU A 17 -4.25 8.96 -8.82
CA LEU A 17 -3.83 8.55 -7.47
C LEU A 17 -5.00 8.28 -6.50
N ALA A 18 -5.91 9.24 -6.32
CA ALA A 18 -7.03 9.10 -5.40
C ALA A 18 -8.04 8.03 -5.85
N GLU A 19 -8.31 7.95 -7.16
CA GLU A 19 -9.19 6.94 -7.74
C GLU A 19 -8.60 5.53 -7.61
N ALA A 20 -7.29 5.38 -7.81
CA ALA A 20 -6.58 4.12 -7.64
C ALA A 20 -6.58 3.65 -6.18
N ILE A 21 -6.34 4.57 -5.23
CA ILE A 21 -6.42 4.28 -3.79
C ILE A 21 -7.81 3.81 -3.42
N GLN A 22 -8.85 4.54 -3.85
CA GLN A 22 -10.23 4.17 -3.56
C GLN A 22 -10.62 2.83 -4.19
N ALA A 23 -10.26 2.62 -5.47
CA ALA A 23 -10.57 1.38 -6.17
C ALA A 23 -9.90 0.16 -5.52
N ILE A 24 -8.67 0.30 -5.01
CA ILE A 24 -8.03 -0.77 -4.21
C ILE A 24 -8.78 -0.96 -2.89
N ALA A 25 -9.09 0.12 -2.17
CA ALA A 25 -9.80 0.05 -0.90
C ALA A 25 -11.18 -0.63 -1.03
N ASP A 26 -11.87 -0.42 -2.15
CA ASP A 26 -13.14 -1.08 -2.46
C ASP A 26 -12.96 -2.57 -2.83
N LEU A 27 -11.83 -2.93 -3.43
CA LEU A 27 -11.52 -4.29 -3.86
C LEU A 27 -11.10 -5.21 -2.70
N ILE A 28 -10.26 -4.71 -1.77
CA ILE A 28 -9.64 -5.52 -0.71
C ILE A 28 -10.65 -6.33 0.11
N PRO A 29 -11.78 -5.77 0.61
CA PRO A 29 -12.72 -6.50 1.46
C PRO A 29 -13.35 -7.74 0.83
N GLY A 30 -13.40 -7.81 -0.51
CA GLY A 30 -13.94 -8.96 -1.23
C GLY A 30 -12.88 -9.99 -1.67
N LEU A 31 -11.60 -9.73 -1.42
CA LEU A 31 -10.53 -10.66 -1.79
C LEU A 31 -10.51 -11.87 -0.87
N THR A 32 -10.50 -13.05 -1.46
CA THR A 32 -10.30 -14.33 -0.76
C THR A 32 -9.02 -14.99 -1.26
N SER A 33 -8.13 -15.35 -0.34
CA SER A 33 -6.92 -16.10 -0.63
C SER A 33 -7.23 -17.44 -1.30
N PHE A 34 -6.43 -17.78 -2.32
CA PHE A 34 -6.54 -19.04 -3.06
C PHE A 34 -5.26 -19.84 -2.90
N VAL A 35 -5.35 -21.17 -2.71
CA VAL A 35 -4.16 -22.05 -2.68
C VAL A 35 -3.79 -22.39 -4.12
N PRO A 36 -2.68 -21.87 -4.66
CA PRO A 36 -2.22 -22.30 -5.97
C PRO A 36 -1.57 -23.70 -5.93
N GLN A 37 -1.44 -24.36 -7.08
CA GLN A 37 -0.46 -25.46 -7.24
C GLN A 37 0.96 -24.94 -7.49
N GLU A 38 1.08 -23.68 -7.90
CA GLU A 38 2.32 -22.97 -8.23
C GLU A 38 2.66 -21.97 -7.14
N TYR A 39 3.94 -21.64 -6.93
CA TYR A 39 4.29 -20.63 -5.93
C TYR A 39 3.71 -19.25 -6.28
N GLY A 40 2.99 -18.63 -5.35
CA GLY A 40 2.53 -17.25 -5.50
C GLY A 40 1.48 -16.83 -4.48
N TYR A 41 1.26 -15.52 -4.38
CA TYR A 41 0.20 -14.91 -3.58
C TYR A 41 -1.01 -14.64 -4.48
N LEU A 42 -1.95 -15.59 -4.50
CA LEU A 42 -3.10 -15.57 -5.40
C LEU A 42 -4.41 -15.35 -4.64
N VAL A 43 -5.31 -14.60 -5.27
CA VAL A 43 -6.61 -14.22 -4.70
C VAL A 43 -7.74 -14.39 -5.72
N GLN A 44 -8.96 -14.50 -5.22
CA GLN A 44 -10.21 -14.45 -5.99
C GLN A 44 -11.13 -13.37 -5.41
N HIS A 45 -12.17 -13.02 -6.15
CA HIS A 45 -13.17 -12.04 -5.72
C HIS A 45 -14.54 -12.44 -6.28
N PRO A 46 -15.64 -12.35 -5.51
CA PRO A 46 -16.96 -12.84 -5.94
C PRO A 46 -17.51 -12.17 -7.21
N ASP A 47 -17.16 -10.90 -7.43
CA ASP A 47 -17.66 -10.12 -8.58
C ASP A 47 -16.82 -10.28 -9.87
N TYR A 48 -15.72 -11.03 -9.82
CA TYR A 48 -14.80 -11.18 -10.93
C TYR A 48 -14.52 -12.65 -11.24
N ASP A 49 -14.34 -12.97 -12.53
CA ASP A 49 -13.94 -14.31 -12.94
C ASP A 49 -12.42 -14.49 -12.78
N GLY A 50 -12.00 -15.72 -12.47
CA GLY A 50 -10.58 -16.11 -12.46
C GLY A 50 -9.83 -15.79 -11.16
N ILE A 51 -8.50 -15.70 -11.29
CA ILE A 51 -7.56 -15.50 -10.18
C ILE A 51 -6.76 -14.23 -10.46
N GLY A 52 -6.48 -13.47 -9.40
CA GLY A 52 -5.61 -12.28 -9.43
C GLY A 52 -4.32 -12.52 -8.66
N ASN A 53 -3.25 -11.84 -9.09
CA ASN A 53 -1.97 -11.80 -8.39
C ASN A 53 -1.99 -10.69 -7.33
N LEU A 54 -1.97 -11.07 -6.05
CA LEU A 54 -1.98 -10.13 -4.94
C LEU A 54 -0.74 -9.23 -4.93
N ASN A 55 0.41 -9.72 -5.41
CA ASN A 55 1.63 -8.91 -5.52
C ASN A 55 1.52 -7.77 -6.54
N ASN A 56 0.62 -7.84 -7.52
CA ASN A 56 0.35 -6.69 -8.39
C ASN A 56 -0.39 -5.59 -7.63
N ILE A 57 -1.37 -5.96 -6.79
CA ILE A 57 -2.08 -5.03 -5.90
C ILE A 57 -1.10 -4.43 -4.88
N GLY A 58 -0.32 -5.27 -4.20
CA GLY A 58 0.67 -4.83 -3.21
C GLY A 58 1.70 -3.88 -3.81
N SER A 59 2.26 -4.21 -4.99
CA SER A 59 3.21 -3.32 -5.69
C SER A 59 2.61 -1.94 -5.96
N LEU A 60 1.37 -1.91 -6.48
CA LEU A 60 0.68 -0.66 -6.76
C LEU A 60 0.39 0.11 -5.47
N TRP A 61 -0.10 -0.57 -4.44
CA TRP A 61 -0.42 0.02 -3.15
C TRP A 61 0.77 0.74 -2.49
N LEU A 62 1.93 0.07 -2.48
CA LEU A 62 3.19 0.62 -1.96
C LEU A 62 3.61 1.87 -2.73
N LYS A 63 3.48 1.83 -4.05
CA LYS A 63 3.76 2.97 -4.93
C LYS A 63 2.83 4.14 -4.63
N LEU A 64 1.52 3.91 -4.53
CA LEU A 64 0.53 4.95 -4.25
C LEU A 64 0.76 5.62 -2.90
N GLY A 65 1.16 4.85 -1.88
CA GLY A 65 1.51 5.39 -0.56
C GLY A 65 2.68 6.38 -0.62
N SER A 66 3.72 6.06 -1.40
CA SER A 66 4.85 6.98 -1.62
C SER A 66 4.42 8.21 -2.43
N GLN A 67 3.60 7.98 -3.47
CA GLN A 67 3.12 9.02 -4.38
C GLN A 67 2.20 10.04 -3.68
N CYS A 68 1.54 9.67 -2.57
CA CYS A 68 0.79 10.62 -1.75
C CYS A 68 1.65 11.81 -1.28
N TYR A 69 2.91 11.56 -0.90
CA TYR A 69 3.84 12.62 -0.52
C TYR A 69 4.24 13.48 -1.72
N ASP A 70 4.67 12.85 -2.82
CA ASP A 70 5.19 13.54 -4.00
C ASP A 70 4.13 14.39 -4.71
N ASP A 71 2.89 13.91 -4.77
CA ASP A 71 1.78 14.57 -5.46
C ASP A 71 0.92 15.44 -4.53
N HIS A 72 1.33 15.62 -3.27
CA HIS A 72 0.59 16.41 -2.27
C HIS A 72 -0.89 15.97 -2.15
N ALA A 73 -1.11 14.66 -2.03
CA ALA A 73 -2.46 14.09 -2.00
C ALA A 73 -3.33 14.67 -0.86
N SER A 74 -4.64 14.68 -1.06
CA SER A 74 -5.59 15.16 -0.05
C SER A 74 -5.57 14.30 1.22
N LEU A 75 -6.04 14.88 2.33
CA LEU A 75 -6.10 14.17 3.61
C LEU A 75 -7.03 12.94 3.52
N GLU A 76 -8.11 13.02 2.74
CA GLU A 76 -9.03 11.90 2.53
C GLU A 76 -8.33 10.73 1.82
N ALA A 77 -7.61 10.99 0.73
CA ALA A 77 -6.90 9.95 -0.01
C ALA A 77 -5.83 9.27 0.87
N ARG A 78 -5.09 10.07 1.66
CA ARG A 78 -4.09 9.56 2.60
C ARG A 78 -4.71 8.72 3.71
N LEU A 79 -5.86 9.14 4.23
CA LEU A 79 -6.58 8.41 5.28
C LEU A 79 -7.14 7.08 4.74
N VAL A 80 -7.72 7.07 3.53
CA VAL A 80 -8.17 5.83 2.88
C VAL A 80 -6.98 4.89 2.67
N HIS A 81 -5.84 5.42 2.20
CA HIS A 81 -4.62 4.64 2.06
C HIS A 81 -4.22 3.99 3.39
N THR A 82 -3.86 4.77 4.41
CA THR A 82 -3.44 4.19 5.69
C THR A 82 -4.48 3.28 6.36
N SER A 83 -5.78 3.49 6.10
CA SER A 83 -6.83 2.63 6.68
C SER A 83 -6.87 1.22 6.10
N MET A 84 -6.26 0.96 4.94
CA MET A 84 -6.19 -0.38 4.36
C MET A 84 -4.89 -1.14 4.69
N ASP A 85 -3.95 -0.56 5.45
CA ASP A 85 -2.71 -1.24 5.86
C ASP A 85 -3.03 -2.58 6.58
N ASP A 86 -3.94 -2.57 7.55
CA ASP A 86 -4.36 -3.77 8.29
C ASP A 86 -5.13 -4.78 7.40
N PRO A 87 -6.19 -4.41 6.65
CA PRO A 87 -6.85 -5.32 5.72
C PRO A 87 -5.92 -5.97 4.69
N ILE A 88 -4.99 -5.20 4.12
CA ILE A 88 -4.03 -5.73 3.14
C ILE A 88 -3.08 -6.72 3.83
N TYR A 89 -2.57 -6.38 5.02
CA TYR A 89 -1.76 -7.27 5.82
C TYR A 89 -2.46 -8.61 6.10
N GLU A 90 -3.76 -8.58 6.45
CA GLU A 90 -4.54 -9.77 6.75
C GLU A 90 -4.67 -10.72 5.54
N VAL A 91 -4.96 -10.17 4.35
CA VAL A 91 -5.05 -10.97 3.11
C VAL A 91 -3.69 -11.59 2.78
N TYR A 92 -2.61 -10.82 2.92
CA TYR A 92 -1.25 -11.32 2.74
C TYR A 92 -0.89 -12.42 3.75
N GLY A 93 -1.22 -12.24 5.02
CA GLY A 93 -0.98 -13.21 6.09
C GLY A 93 -1.70 -14.53 5.81
N THR A 94 -2.97 -14.45 5.40
CA THR A 94 -3.75 -15.65 5.03
C THR A 94 -3.12 -16.39 3.84
N CYS A 95 -2.73 -15.66 2.78
CA CYS A 95 -2.01 -16.26 1.66
C CYS A 95 -0.69 -16.90 2.08
N TYR A 96 0.07 -16.25 2.96
CA TYR A 96 1.35 -16.75 3.47
C TYR A 96 1.18 -18.07 4.24
N GLU A 97 0.20 -18.17 5.13
CA GLU A 97 -0.09 -19.40 5.87
C GLU A 97 -0.48 -20.55 4.94
N MET A 98 -1.36 -20.26 3.97
CA MET A 98 -1.81 -21.24 2.97
C MET A 98 -0.65 -21.72 2.09
N LEU A 99 0.20 -20.80 1.64
CA LEU A 99 1.37 -21.09 0.81
C LEU A 99 2.38 -21.97 1.58
N ASN A 100 2.70 -21.62 2.83
CA ASN A 100 3.64 -22.42 3.63
C ASN A 100 3.11 -23.82 3.93
N LYS A 101 1.80 -23.96 4.18
CA LYS A 101 1.17 -25.27 4.32
C LYS A 101 1.34 -26.10 3.04
N GLY A 102 1.06 -25.50 1.88
CA GLY A 102 1.18 -26.17 0.59
C GLY A 102 2.62 -26.55 0.22
N LEU A 103 3.60 -25.73 0.63
CA LEU A 103 5.02 -26.07 0.49
C LEU A 103 5.42 -27.21 1.42
N ALA A 104 4.91 -27.23 2.65
CA ALA A 104 5.24 -28.25 3.64
C ALA A 104 4.63 -29.63 3.30
N ASP A 105 3.43 -29.67 2.72
CA ASP A 105 2.76 -30.91 2.30
C ASP A 105 3.06 -31.33 0.84
N GLY A 106 3.77 -30.48 0.09
CA GLY A 106 4.21 -30.75 -1.28
C GLY A 106 3.14 -30.52 -2.35
N THR A 107 2.01 -29.89 -2.00
CA THR A 107 0.97 -29.51 -2.97
C THR A 107 1.31 -28.27 -3.79
N VAL A 108 2.26 -27.46 -3.30
CA VAL A 108 2.80 -26.28 -4.00
C VAL A 108 4.25 -26.53 -4.41
N ALA A 109 4.56 -26.27 -5.68
CA ALA A 109 5.94 -26.27 -6.15
C ALA A 109 6.73 -25.09 -5.53
N PRO A 110 7.98 -25.28 -5.07
CA PRO A 110 8.80 -24.20 -4.53
C PRO A 110 9.09 -23.13 -5.60
N PRO A 111 9.39 -21.88 -5.18
CA PRO A 111 9.73 -20.83 -6.13
C PRO A 111 11.02 -21.18 -6.87
N ALA A 112 11.20 -20.58 -8.05
CA ALA A 112 12.49 -20.60 -8.71
C ALA A 112 13.58 -20.01 -7.79
N PRO A 113 14.83 -20.50 -7.87
CA PRO A 113 15.93 -19.95 -7.08
C PRO A 113 16.05 -18.43 -7.26
N ASN A 114 16.27 -17.71 -6.16
CA ASN A 114 16.47 -16.26 -6.19
C ASN A 114 17.61 -15.90 -7.16
N GLN A 115 17.31 -15.06 -8.16
CA GLN A 115 18.27 -14.62 -9.16
C GLN A 115 19.29 -13.61 -8.61
N ASN A 116 19.05 -13.04 -7.43
CA ASN A 116 19.91 -12.09 -6.77
C ASN A 116 20.16 -12.50 -5.29
N PRO A 117 21.01 -13.50 -5.05
CA PRO A 117 21.22 -14.08 -3.71
C PRO A 117 21.85 -13.10 -2.70
N GLY A 118 22.34 -11.94 -3.16
CA GLY A 118 22.89 -10.89 -2.31
C GLY A 118 21.86 -9.89 -1.76
N TYR A 119 20.60 -9.97 -2.16
CA TYR A 119 19.53 -9.06 -1.73
C TYR A 119 18.41 -9.83 -1.03
N CYS A 120 17.95 -9.32 0.13
CA CYS A 120 16.69 -9.80 0.72
C CYS A 120 15.50 -9.32 -0.13
N ALA A 121 14.43 -10.11 -0.14
CA ALA A 121 13.17 -9.76 -0.81
C ALA A 121 12.67 -8.35 -0.44
N CYS A 122 12.82 -7.96 0.83
CA CYS A 122 12.59 -6.62 1.33
C CYS A 122 13.36 -5.51 0.58
N CYS A 123 14.66 -5.69 0.39
CA CYS A 123 15.52 -4.74 -0.29
C CYS A 123 15.31 -4.75 -1.82
N SER A 124 14.79 -5.85 -2.36
CA SER A 124 14.41 -5.98 -3.77
C SER A 124 13.07 -5.32 -4.10
N GLY A 125 12.31 -4.87 -3.10
CA GLY A 125 11.00 -4.26 -3.33
C GLY A 125 9.85 -5.26 -3.42
N GLU A 126 10.04 -6.53 -3.01
CA GLU A 126 8.99 -7.55 -3.11
C GLU A 126 7.82 -7.21 -2.18
N PRO A 127 6.59 -7.06 -2.70
CA PRO A 127 5.45 -6.57 -1.92
C PRO A 127 5.11 -7.46 -0.73
N ASP A 128 5.10 -8.78 -0.90
CA ASP A 128 4.81 -9.71 0.19
C ASP A 128 5.82 -9.55 1.33
N ALA A 129 7.11 -9.43 1.02
CA ALA A 129 8.14 -9.23 2.03
C ALA A 129 8.01 -7.88 2.74
N ILE A 130 7.73 -6.80 2.00
CA ILE A 130 7.57 -5.45 2.56
C ILE A 130 6.30 -5.35 3.43
N ILE A 131 5.21 -5.93 2.95
CA ILE A 131 3.89 -5.85 3.60
C ILE A 131 3.90 -6.70 4.87
N LEU A 132 4.34 -7.96 4.79
CA LEU A 132 4.39 -8.86 5.96
C LEU A 132 5.41 -8.41 7.02
N ALA A 133 6.42 -7.62 6.64
CA ALA A 133 7.37 -7.00 7.57
C ALA A 133 6.93 -5.61 8.07
N CYS A 134 5.75 -5.11 7.67
CA CYS A 134 5.23 -3.79 8.04
C CYS A 134 6.14 -2.61 7.64
N PHE A 135 7.04 -2.79 6.67
CA PHE A 135 8.00 -1.75 6.25
C PHE A 135 7.38 -0.60 5.42
N HIS A 136 6.09 -0.73 5.09
CA HIS A 136 5.32 0.22 4.30
C HIS A 136 4.33 1.04 5.10
N GLU A 137 4.13 0.73 6.38
CA GLU A 137 3.12 1.40 7.19
C GLU A 137 3.34 2.92 7.14
N ARG A 138 2.23 3.64 7.02
CA ARG A 138 2.18 5.11 7.14
C ARG A 138 2.97 5.88 6.08
N GLN A 139 3.32 5.28 4.94
CA GLN A 139 3.98 6.02 3.85
C GLN A 139 3.13 7.20 3.35
N ALA A 140 1.80 7.05 3.31
CA ALA A 140 0.90 8.13 2.93
C ALA A 140 0.78 9.25 4.00
N LEU A 141 1.28 9.03 5.22
CA LEU A 141 1.21 10.00 6.33
C LEU A 141 2.42 10.93 6.41
N TYR A 142 3.34 10.87 5.44
CA TYR A 142 4.42 11.85 5.38
C TYR A 142 3.95 13.16 4.74
N PHE A 143 4.36 14.26 5.35
CA PHE A 143 4.13 15.63 4.90
C PHE A 143 5.45 16.37 4.80
N THR A 144 5.49 17.41 3.97
CA THR A 144 6.54 18.43 4.09
C THR A 144 6.41 19.15 5.44
N LYS A 145 7.47 19.83 5.87
CA LYS A 145 7.42 20.62 7.10
C LYS A 145 6.36 21.71 7.02
N GLU A 146 6.24 22.36 5.86
CA GLU A 146 5.33 23.46 5.60
C GLU A 146 3.87 22.99 5.65
N GLU A 147 3.53 21.87 5.01
CA GLU A 147 2.19 21.29 5.07
C GLU A 147 1.81 20.87 6.49
N TYR A 148 2.72 20.19 7.19
CA TYR A 148 2.47 19.75 8.56
C TYR A 148 2.21 20.95 9.49
N SER A 149 3.07 21.98 9.44
CA SER A 149 2.89 23.18 10.26
C SER A 149 1.64 23.98 9.87
N ALA A 150 1.19 23.93 8.62
CA ALA A 150 -0.06 24.58 8.21
C ALA A 150 -1.30 23.88 8.80
N LEU A 151 -1.25 22.56 8.98
CA LEU A 151 -2.37 21.77 9.50
C LEU A 151 -2.38 21.69 11.03
N TRP A 152 -1.22 21.50 11.66
CA TRP A 152 -1.11 21.20 13.08
C TRP A 152 -0.13 22.11 13.84
N GLY A 153 0.51 23.08 13.18
CA GLY A 153 1.43 24.00 13.83
C GLY A 153 2.63 23.29 14.48
N ASP A 154 2.72 23.42 15.80
CA ASP A 154 3.78 22.85 16.64
C ASP A 154 3.34 21.54 17.35
N GLU A 155 2.20 20.95 16.99
CA GLU A 155 1.75 19.69 17.59
C GLU A 155 2.77 18.54 17.37
N PRO A 156 2.95 17.63 18.35
CA PRO A 156 3.87 16.49 18.22
C PRO A 156 3.56 15.62 17.01
N ASN A 157 4.61 15.20 16.30
CA ASN A 157 4.50 14.29 15.16
C ASN A 157 4.72 12.82 15.55
N SER A 158 4.38 11.91 14.65
CA SER A 158 4.52 10.46 14.84
C SER A 158 5.84 9.87 14.33
N GLY A 159 6.77 10.73 13.90
CA GLY A 159 8.05 10.32 13.37
C GLY A 159 8.50 11.20 12.21
N GLU A 160 9.73 10.96 11.77
CA GLU A 160 10.38 11.77 10.75
C GLU A 160 11.27 10.91 9.86
N ARG A 161 11.33 11.27 8.58
CA ARG A 161 12.26 10.69 7.62
C ARG A 161 13.20 11.76 7.09
N PHE A 162 14.47 11.41 6.98
CA PHE A 162 15.49 12.25 6.38
C PHE A 162 15.87 11.65 5.02
N GLY A 163 15.62 12.38 3.93
CA GLY A 163 16.07 12.00 2.60
C GLY A 163 17.41 12.66 2.23
N ASN A 164 18.34 11.90 1.66
CA ASN A 164 19.55 12.45 1.04
C ASN A 164 19.22 12.91 -0.40
N GLY A 165 18.76 14.16 -0.53
CA GLY A 165 18.76 14.86 -1.82
C GLY A 165 20.09 15.57 -2.06
N ASN A 166 20.44 15.83 -3.32
CA ASN A 166 21.73 16.39 -3.72
C ASN A 166 22.06 17.80 -3.19
N ASP A 167 21.17 18.47 -2.46
CA ASP A 167 21.50 19.78 -1.87
C ASP A 167 20.94 20.08 -0.47
N TRP A 168 19.92 19.38 0.04
CA TRP A 168 19.50 19.51 1.45
C TRP A 168 18.84 18.20 1.91
N VAL A 169 18.97 17.90 3.21
CA VAL A 169 18.20 16.81 3.83
C VAL A 169 16.72 17.23 3.80
N LYS A 170 15.92 16.62 2.93
CA LYS A 170 14.46 16.79 2.97
C LYS A 170 13.96 16.06 4.21
N ARG A 171 13.49 16.83 5.19
CA ARG A 171 12.83 16.31 6.41
C ARG A 171 11.35 16.14 6.11
N CYS A 172 10.89 14.91 6.04
CA CYS A 172 9.48 14.56 5.93
C CYS A 172 8.95 14.29 7.34
N ILE A 173 7.82 14.90 7.69
CA ILE A 173 7.18 14.76 9.00
C ILE A 173 6.01 13.78 8.87
N ASN A 174 5.97 12.75 9.71
CA ASN A 174 4.91 11.76 9.71
C ASN A 174 3.80 12.20 10.69
N ALA A 175 2.57 12.36 10.20
CA ALA A 175 1.41 12.56 11.06
C ALA A 175 0.86 11.21 11.54
N SER A 176 0.05 11.21 12.60
CA SER A 176 -0.71 10.04 13.02
C SER A 176 -2.00 9.92 12.21
N LYS A 177 -2.60 8.71 12.18
CA LYS A 177 -3.93 8.52 11.57
C LYS A 177 -4.98 9.40 12.26
N GLU A 178 -4.92 9.48 13.59
CA GLU A 178 -5.82 10.28 14.42
C GLU A 178 -5.67 11.78 14.09
N GLN A 179 -4.46 12.27 13.82
CA GLN A 179 -4.24 13.65 13.40
C GLN A 179 -4.93 13.97 12.07
N LEU A 180 -4.96 13.03 11.11
CA LEU A 180 -5.70 13.16 9.85
C LEU A 180 -7.21 13.16 10.08
N GLU A 181 -7.70 12.22 10.88
CA GLU A 181 -9.13 12.12 11.23
C GLU A 181 -9.63 13.39 11.91
N GLU A 182 -8.86 13.91 12.87
CA GLU A 182 -9.17 15.17 13.54
C GLU A 182 -9.12 16.37 12.59
N ALA A 183 -8.12 16.45 11.70
CA ALA A 183 -8.01 17.53 10.73
C ALA A 183 -9.21 17.57 9.77
N LEU A 184 -9.62 16.40 9.26
CA LEU A 184 -10.81 16.24 8.41
C LEU A 184 -12.10 16.60 9.16
N ALA A 185 -12.21 16.25 10.45
CA ALA A 185 -13.36 16.60 11.27
C ALA A 185 -13.45 18.12 11.56
N ARG A 186 -12.30 18.80 11.70
CA ARG A 186 -12.22 20.25 11.94
C ARG A 186 -12.56 21.05 10.68
N ASN A 187 -12.19 20.58 9.49
CA ASN A 187 -12.53 21.20 8.20
C ASN A 187 -12.64 20.16 7.07
N PRO A 188 -13.86 19.76 6.66
CA PRO A 188 -14.07 18.75 5.62
C PRO A 188 -13.74 19.23 4.18
N THR A 189 -13.10 20.39 4.03
CA THR A 189 -12.78 21.02 2.72
C THR A 189 -11.31 21.36 2.54
N VAL A 190 -10.41 20.95 3.45
CA VAL A 190 -8.97 21.22 3.29
C VAL A 190 -8.36 20.26 2.27
N GLY A 191 -8.59 20.55 0.99
CA GLY A 191 -7.58 20.27 -0.02
C GLY A 191 -6.34 21.08 0.33
N ILE A 192 -5.19 20.42 0.43
CA ILE A 192 -3.91 21.09 0.65
C ILE A 192 -3.81 22.22 -0.38
N PRO A 193 -3.62 23.49 0.03
CA PRO A 193 -3.59 24.59 -0.90
C PRO A 193 -2.46 24.36 -1.89
N SER A 194 -2.81 24.15 -3.16
CA SER A 194 -1.83 24.09 -4.24
C SER A 194 -1.06 25.41 -4.25
N MET A 195 0.25 25.35 -4.01
CA MET A 195 1.09 26.53 -4.19
C MET A 195 1.19 26.89 -5.68
N PRO A 196 1.16 28.19 -6.03
CA PRO A 196 1.38 28.68 -7.39
C PRO A 196 2.83 28.50 -7.87
#